data_AF-A0A6G2JIB8-F1
#
_entry.id   AF-A0A6G2JIB8-F1
#
_cell.length_a   1.000
_cell.length_b   1.000
_cell.length_c   1.000
_cell.angle_alpha   90.00
_cell.angle_beta   90.00
_cell.angle_gamma   90.00
#
_symmetry.space_group_name_H-M   'P 1'
#
loop_
_entity.id
_entity.type
_entity.pdbx_description
1 polymer ?
#
loop_
_entity_poly.entity_id
_entity_poly.type
_entity_poly.pdbx_seq_one_letter_code
_entity_poly.pdbx_strand_id
1 'polypeptide(L)'
;MQNASVPGSTTRATSVSTASSFRYASSPEKKYTASVRPRSICCINCSGFMQAPRRRTAAVPGRTGAGPVQDRCGTGTNRVTGIATYGYIQVNYIQVKPHTPSLNRTPALKPGPQHGRFAMPRVDWTAIGNRLEALYGSFDLSMISPDPLEVVRRFERPEDQEIAGLVAASLAYGRAETITAAAGEALRRMGDAPCDFVTEFVPGRDGGRFDGFVYRWTRGRDLSTLVAVMGKALRRYGSLGALFAAGHRPSDTHTGPALSHFTDTLLGFAREVDSGERLRTKTGIRYLLPSPISGSACKRMNLYVRWMVRREAPDLGLWPCILPARLVMPIDTHVARISRRLDLTSRKQADWKMAEEVTRALRRFDPEDPVKYDFALCHWGMLEYRNR
;
A
#
# COMPACT_ATOMS: atom_id res chain seq x y z
N MET A 1 -71.06 -7.16 36.95
CA MET A 1 -70.51 -5.98 37.65
C MET A 1 -69.74 -5.19 36.60
N GLN A 2 -70.46 -4.36 35.84
CA GLN A 2 -70.47 -2.89 35.95
C GLN A 2 -69.04 -2.33 35.84
N ASN A 3 -68.63 -1.84 34.66
CA ASN A 3 -68.89 -0.50 34.08
C ASN A 3 -67.58 0.29 34.17
N ALA A 4 -67.13 1.15 33.27
CA ALA A 4 -67.66 1.80 32.05
C ALA A 4 -66.40 2.29 31.27
N SER A 5 -66.28 2.17 29.96
CA SER A 5 -67.01 2.85 28.87
C SER A 5 -66.74 4.36 28.81
N VAL A 6 -65.98 4.83 27.79
CA VAL A 6 -66.49 5.64 26.63
C VAL A 6 -66.34 7.16 26.92
N PRO A 7 -66.36 8.14 25.97
CA PRO A 7 -66.55 8.17 24.49
C PRO A 7 -65.42 8.95 23.74
N GLY A 8 -65.36 9.11 22.41
CA GLY A 8 -66.32 8.90 21.33
C GLY A 8 -66.83 10.20 20.69
N SER A 9 -66.31 10.51 19.49
CA SER A 9 -66.93 11.35 18.42
C SER A 9 -67.01 12.88 18.65
N THR A 10 -67.13 13.79 17.67
CA THR A 10 -67.73 13.74 16.32
C THR A 10 -67.37 15.02 15.51
N THR A 11 -67.28 14.93 14.16
CA THR A 11 -67.65 15.91 13.08
C THR A 11 -67.08 17.37 13.08
N ARG A 12 -66.86 18.10 11.98
CA ARG A 12 -67.33 18.10 10.57
C ARG A 12 -66.40 19.00 9.70
N ALA A 13 -66.53 18.85 8.38
CA ALA A 13 -65.75 19.43 7.28
C ALA A 13 -65.84 20.96 7.05
N THR A 14 -64.82 21.55 6.39
CA THR A 14 -64.94 22.41 5.16
C THR A 14 -63.57 22.85 4.59
N SER A 15 -63.36 22.53 3.30
CA SER A 15 -62.77 23.29 2.16
C SER A 15 -61.54 24.24 2.27
N VAL A 16 -60.77 24.20 1.16
CA VAL A 16 -60.01 25.29 0.46
C VAL A 16 -58.47 25.17 0.43
N SER A 17 -57.97 24.78 -0.76
CA SER A 17 -56.93 25.39 -1.61
C SER A 17 -55.60 25.96 -1.06
N THR A 18 -54.51 25.46 -1.67
CA THR A 18 -53.25 26.12 -2.10
C THR A 18 -52.21 26.64 -1.09
N ALA A 19 -51.04 25.98 -1.14
CA ALA A 19 -49.66 26.49 -1.18
C ALA A 19 -49.28 27.76 -0.38
N SER A 20 -48.39 27.60 0.61
CA SER A 20 -47.31 28.56 0.92
C SER A 20 -46.30 27.97 1.92
N SER A 21 -45.07 27.81 1.43
CA SER A 21 -43.79 28.20 2.06
C SER A 21 -43.75 28.63 3.54
N PHE A 22 -42.88 27.96 4.31
CA PHE A 22 -42.14 28.50 5.47
C PHE A 22 -40.71 27.93 5.40
N ARG A 23 -39.73 28.66 4.86
CA ARG A 23 -38.73 29.48 5.58
C ARG A 23 -38.29 28.88 6.93
N TYR A 24 -37.08 28.31 6.95
CA TYR A 24 -36.23 28.34 8.14
C TYR A 24 -35.03 29.25 7.88
N ALA A 25 -34.72 30.03 8.91
CA ALA A 25 -33.98 31.27 8.88
C ALA A 25 -32.47 31.09 8.71
N SER A 26 -31.91 32.00 7.92
CA SER A 26 -30.49 32.32 7.83
C SER A 26 -30.00 32.99 9.12
N SER A 27 -28.85 32.55 9.63
CA SER A 27 -28.04 33.26 10.64
C SER A 27 -26.56 32.99 10.37
N PRO A 28 -25.64 33.89 10.78
CA PRO A 28 -24.80 34.61 9.82
C PRO A 28 -23.43 33.98 9.60
N GLU A 29 -22.88 34.23 8.41
CA GLU A 29 -21.47 34.02 8.07
C GLU A 29 -20.53 34.65 9.11
N LYS A 30 -19.88 33.80 9.92
CA LYS A 30 -18.67 34.21 10.64
C LYS A 30 -17.48 34.07 9.70
N LYS A 31 -17.06 35.20 9.12
CA LYS A 31 -15.75 35.33 8.47
C LYS A 31 -14.65 35.15 9.52
N TYR A 32 -14.03 33.98 9.56
CA TYR A 32 -12.78 33.77 10.28
C TYR A 32 -11.61 34.08 9.35
N THR A 33 -11.00 35.25 9.50
CA THR A 33 -9.68 35.54 8.97
C THR A 33 -8.64 34.86 9.86
N ALA A 34 -8.20 33.66 9.49
CA ALA A 34 -7.08 33.00 10.14
C ALA A 34 -5.76 33.63 9.68
N SER A 35 -5.22 34.52 10.51
CA SER A 35 -3.82 34.96 10.43
C SER A 35 -2.92 33.79 10.80
N VAL A 36 -2.36 33.11 9.80
CA VAL A 36 -1.31 32.10 10.02
C VAL A 36 0.01 32.84 10.22
N ARG A 37 0.38 33.06 11.48
CA ARG A 37 1.78 33.34 11.82
C ARG A 37 2.56 32.03 11.71
N PRO A 38 3.70 31.97 11.00
CA PRO A 38 4.52 30.78 10.99
C PRO A 38 5.11 30.57 12.38
N ARG A 39 4.68 29.51 13.07
CA ARG A 39 5.46 28.95 14.18
C ARG A 39 6.56 28.10 13.56
N SER A 40 7.77 28.65 13.60
CA SER A 40 9.03 27.95 13.39
C SER A 40 9.14 26.79 14.38
N ILE A 41 8.81 25.58 13.92
CA ILE A 41 9.24 24.35 14.59
C ILE A 41 10.64 24.07 14.08
N CYS A 42 11.59 24.34 14.98
CA CYS A 42 13.01 24.17 14.81
C CYS A 42 13.34 22.74 14.35
N CYS A 43 14.10 22.64 13.26
CA CYS A 43 14.84 21.45 12.89
C CYS A 43 15.73 21.04 14.07
N ILE A 44 15.49 19.86 14.64
CA ILE A 44 16.48 19.25 15.53
C ILE A 44 17.54 18.61 14.63
N ASN A 45 18.74 19.16 14.72
CA ASN A 45 19.97 18.71 14.08
C ASN A 45 20.20 17.20 14.31
N CYS A 46 20.11 16.40 13.25
CA CYS A 46 20.80 15.12 13.16
C CYS A 46 22.25 15.39 12.73
N SER A 47 23.11 15.75 13.69
CA SER A 47 24.56 15.82 13.48
C SER A 47 25.27 15.47 14.78
N GLY A 48 25.95 14.33 14.80
CA GLY A 48 26.90 13.98 15.85
C GLY A 48 26.57 12.66 16.52
N PHE A 49 27.25 11.59 16.09
CA PHE A 49 27.95 10.62 16.95
C PHE A 49 28.60 9.57 16.05
N MET A 50 29.71 9.96 15.41
CA MET A 50 30.79 9.03 15.08
C MET A 50 31.84 9.18 16.17
N GLN A 51 32.07 8.16 16.98
CA GLN A 51 33.37 7.90 17.59
C GLN A 51 33.43 6.45 18.06
N ALA A 52 34.30 5.68 17.42
CA ALA A 52 34.73 4.35 17.81
C ALA A 52 35.77 4.44 18.95
N PRO A 53 35.81 3.50 19.90
CA PRO A 53 36.95 3.41 20.80
C PRO A 53 38.01 2.43 20.26
N ARG A 54 39.24 2.95 20.11
CA ARG A 54 40.47 2.17 19.95
C ARG A 54 40.86 1.50 21.27
N ARG A 55 41.42 0.30 21.15
CA ARG A 55 42.10 -0.46 22.22
C ARG A 55 43.29 0.31 22.81
N ARG A 56 43.48 0.22 24.13
CA ARG A 56 44.80 0.12 24.78
C ARG A 56 44.73 -0.75 26.03
N THR A 57 45.75 -1.58 26.15
CA THR A 57 46.12 -2.55 27.19
C THR A 57 46.68 -1.91 28.45
N ALA A 58 46.45 -2.49 29.64
CA ALA A 58 47.50 -2.84 30.62
C ALA A 58 46.96 -3.48 31.92
N ALA A 59 47.58 -4.62 32.28
CA ALA A 59 47.99 -5.12 33.60
C ALA A 59 46.99 -5.53 34.72
N VAL A 60 47.13 -6.81 35.09
CA VAL A 60 46.67 -7.53 36.31
C VAL A 60 47.73 -7.35 37.44
N PRO A 61 47.46 -7.64 38.74
CA PRO A 61 47.57 -9.01 39.32
C PRO A 61 46.53 -9.28 40.45
N GLY A 62 46.20 -10.49 40.92
CA GLY A 62 46.65 -11.86 40.66
C GLY A 62 46.09 -12.84 41.72
N ARG A 63 46.48 -14.12 41.56
CA ARG A 63 46.50 -15.26 42.52
C ARG A 63 45.15 -15.91 42.85
N THR A 64 44.96 -17.23 42.92
CA THR A 64 45.78 -18.48 43.05
C THR A 64 44.79 -19.66 42.91
N GLY A 65 45.08 -20.89 42.43
CA GLY A 65 46.30 -21.58 42.06
C GLY A 65 46.03 -23.03 41.57
N ALA A 66 47.13 -23.69 41.13
CA ALA A 66 47.43 -25.14 40.98
C ALA A 66 46.45 -26.03 40.17
N GLY A 67 46.78 -26.75 39.07
CA GLY A 67 48.02 -27.36 38.54
C GLY A 67 48.18 -28.83 38.99
N PRO A 68 48.87 -29.75 38.28
CA PRO A 68 49.07 -29.97 36.83
C PRO A 68 48.78 -31.46 36.42
N VAL A 69 49.02 -31.86 35.15
CA VAL A 69 49.73 -33.11 34.71
C VAL A 69 49.65 -33.32 33.18
N GLN A 70 50.83 -33.17 32.57
CA GLN A 70 51.51 -33.87 31.47
C GLN A 70 50.87 -34.22 30.10
N ASP A 71 51.71 -33.92 29.11
CA ASP A 71 51.74 -34.26 27.69
C ASP A 71 51.54 -35.73 27.32
N ARG A 72 50.91 -35.95 26.16
CA ARG A 72 51.47 -36.85 25.15
C ARG A 72 51.02 -36.52 23.73
N CYS A 73 52.01 -36.40 22.86
CA CYS A 73 51.95 -36.28 21.40
C CYS A 73 51.44 -37.59 20.78
N GLY A 74 50.65 -37.51 19.70
CA GLY A 74 50.13 -38.67 18.96
C GLY A 74 49.36 -38.28 17.71
N THR A 75 50.00 -38.49 16.57
CA THR A 75 49.60 -38.25 15.18
C THR A 75 48.25 -38.86 14.76
N GLY A 76 47.45 -38.12 13.99
CA GLY A 76 46.26 -38.61 13.31
C GLY A 76 45.85 -37.71 12.15
N THR A 77 46.24 -38.08 10.94
CA THR A 77 45.97 -37.43 9.65
C THR A 77 44.47 -37.41 9.30
N ASN A 78 43.95 -36.26 8.86
CA ASN A 78 42.80 -36.23 7.94
C ASN A 78 42.99 -35.12 6.90
N ARG A 79 43.16 -35.55 5.64
CA ARG A 79 43.30 -34.71 4.45
C ARG A 79 41.96 -34.06 4.11
N VAL A 80 42.00 -32.76 3.87
CA VAL A 80 41.00 -32.02 3.11
C VAL A 80 41.59 -31.74 1.73
N THR A 81 40.98 -32.27 0.68
CA THR A 81 41.29 -31.91 -0.72
C THR A 81 39.97 -31.75 -1.47
N GLY A 82 39.78 -30.56 -2.07
CA GLY A 82 38.67 -30.25 -2.96
C GLY A 82 39.03 -29.02 -3.77
N ILE A 83 39.75 -29.24 -4.88
CA ILE A 83 40.11 -28.25 -5.89
C ILE A 83 39.03 -28.24 -6.99
N ALA A 84 38.78 -27.06 -7.55
CA ALA A 84 37.89 -26.78 -8.66
C ALA A 84 38.33 -27.43 -9.98
N THR A 85 37.36 -27.92 -10.77
CA THR A 85 37.56 -28.14 -12.20
C THR A 85 36.26 -27.98 -13.00
N TYR A 86 36.39 -27.24 -14.10
CA TYR A 86 35.41 -27.01 -15.16
C TYR A 86 34.98 -28.33 -15.82
N GLY A 87 33.68 -28.59 -15.91
CA GLY A 87 33.09 -29.70 -16.65
C GLY A 87 32.53 -29.23 -18.00
N TYR A 88 33.20 -29.59 -19.08
CA TYR A 88 32.65 -29.59 -20.45
C TYR A 88 31.66 -30.76 -20.58
N ILE A 89 30.44 -30.49 -21.05
CA ILE A 89 29.50 -31.54 -21.46
C ILE A 89 29.68 -31.76 -22.97
N GLN A 90 30.25 -32.92 -23.32
CA GLN A 90 30.13 -33.52 -24.65
C GLN A 90 28.78 -34.24 -24.74
N VAL A 91 28.01 -33.98 -25.78
CA VAL A 91 26.86 -34.81 -26.16
C VAL A 91 27.11 -35.35 -27.57
N ASN A 92 27.03 -36.67 -27.67
CA ASN A 92 27.36 -37.50 -28.82
C ASN A 92 26.49 -37.21 -30.05
N TYR A 93 27.14 -37.15 -31.20
CA TYR A 93 26.50 -37.12 -32.52
C TYR A 93 25.98 -38.52 -32.89
N ILE A 94 24.69 -38.60 -33.22
CA ILE A 94 24.09 -39.73 -33.92
C ILE A 94 24.18 -39.46 -35.42
N GLN A 95 24.88 -40.34 -36.15
CA GLN A 95 25.02 -40.33 -37.60
C GLN A 95 23.71 -40.83 -38.24
N VAL A 96 23.04 -39.95 -38.99
CA VAL A 96 21.97 -40.34 -39.93
C VAL A 96 22.32 -39.72 -41.28
N LYS A 97 22.67 -40.55 -42.26
CA LYS A 97 22.78 -40.14 -43.68
C LYS A 97 21.39 -40.03 -44.29
N PRO A 98 21.12 -38.99 -45.10
CA PRO A 98 20.18 -39.16 -46.20
C PRO A 98 20.73 -38.71 -47.55
N HIS A 99 20.21 -39.40 -48.56
CA HIS A 99 20.43 -39.31 -49.99
C HIS A 99 20.41 -37.90 -50.60
N THR A 100 21.30 -37.68 -51.57
CA THR A 100 21.27 -36.59 -52.54
C THR A 100 20.20 -36.82 -53.63
N PRO A 101 19.29 -35.87 -53.86
CA PRO A 101 18.55 -35.75 -55.11
C PRO A 101 19.13 -34.61 -55.98
N SER A 102 19.00 -34.80 -57.29
CA SER A 102 19.50 -33.98 -58.38
C SER A 102 18.93 -32.54 -58.44
N LEU A 103 19.77 -31.63 -58.94
CA LEU A 103 19.47 -30.23 -59.22
C LEU A 103 18.41 -30.11 -60.33
N ASN A 104 17.19 -29.71 -59.96
CA ASN A 104 16.23 -29.10 -60.88
C ASN A 104 16.11 -27.60 -60.58
N ARG A 105 16.34 -26.78 -61.62
CA ARG A 105 16.26 -25.31 -61.59
C ARG A 105 14.84 -24.87 -61.23
N THR A 106 14.70 -24.13 -60.12
CA THR A 106 13.48 -23.40 -59.77
C THR A 106 13.57 -21.96 -60.33
N PRO A 107 12.50 -21.42 -60.95
CA PRO A 107 12.51 -20.06 -61.48
C PRO A 107 12.46 -19.03 -60.34
N ALA A 108 13.12 -17.88 -60.56
CA ALA A 108 13.23 -16.80 -59.59
C ALA A 108 11.85 -16.25 -59.16
N LEU A 109 11.59 -16.28 -57.84
CA LEU A 109 10.47 -15.58 -57.22
C LEU A 109 10.66 -14.06 -57.39
N LYS A 110 9.66 -13.40 -58.00
CA LYS A 110 9.58 -11.94 -58.06
C LYS A 110 9.45 -11.37 -56.63
N PRO A 111 10.12 -10.25 -56.30
CA PRO A 111 9.96 -9.63 -54.98
C PRO A 111 8.51 -9.13 -54.82
N GLY A 112 7.87 -9.52 -53.72
CA GLY A 112 6.54 -9.06 -53.33
C GLY A 112 6.52 -7.56 -53.01
N PRO A 113 5.32 -6.94 -52.99
CA PRO A 113 5.18 -5.51 -52.83
C PRO A 113 5.77 -5.06 -51.49
N GLN A 114 6.66 -4.07 -51.54
CA GLN A 114 7.21 -3.41 -50.37
C GLN A 114 6.06 -2.83 -49.55
N HIS A 115 5.69 -3.51 -48.47
CA HIS A 115 4.76 -2.96 -47.50
C HIS A 115 5.45 -1.77 -46.86
N GLY A 116 5.00 -0.57 -47.22
CA GLY A 116 5.41 0.66 -46.57
C GLY A 116 5.31 0.47 -45.06
N ARG A 117 6.37 0.83 -44.34
CA ARG A 117 6.35 0.86 -42.87
C ARG A 117 5.20 1.77 -42.46
N PHE A 118 4.09 1.21 -42.04
CA PHE A 118 3.07 1.95 -41.31
C PHE A 118 3.77 2.52 -40.07
N ALA A 119 4.03 3.82 -40.07
CA ALA A 119 4.48 4.50 -38.87
C ALA A 119 3.39 4.30 -37.82
N MET A 120 3.71 3.56 -36.76
CA MET A 120 2.83 3.46 -35.60
C MET A 120 2.46 4.88 -35.16
N PRO A 121 1.17 5.21 -34.98
CA PRO A 121 0.78 6.54 -34.55
C PRO A 121 1.53 6.87 -33.25
N ARG A 122 2.23 8.01 -33.24
CA ARG A 122 2.92 8.49 -32.05
C ARG A 122 1.87 8.71 -30.95
N VAL A 123 2.19 8.27 -29.74
CA VAL A 123 1.35 8.50 -28.55
C VAL A 123 1.09 10.00 -28.41
N ASP A 124 -0.18 10.39 -28.44
CA ASP A 124 -0.59 11.78 -28.19
C ASP A 124 -0.67 12.04 -26.68
N TRP A 125 0.48 12.41 -26.11
CA TRP A 125 0.60 12.72 -24.69
C TRP A 125 -0.28 13.90 -24.27
N THR A 126 -0.50 14.88 -25.15
CA THR A 126 -1.34 16.05 -24.86
C THR A 126 -2.81 15.63 -24.71
N ALA A 127 -3.31 14.80 -25.63
CA ALA A 127 -4.67 14.27 -25.52
C ALA A 127 -4.86 13.42 -24.26
N ILE A 128 -3.86 12.59 -23.91
CA ILE A 128 -3.90 11.78 -22.68
C ILE A 128 -3.97 12.68 -21.45
N GLY A 129 -3.08 13.67 -21.34
CA GLY A 129 -3.04 14.62 -20.22
C GLY A 129 -4.34 15.38 -20.06
N ASN A 130 -4.87 15.96 -21.14
CA ASN A 130 -6.14 16.70 -21.13
C ASN A 130 -7.31 15.84 -20.65
N ARG A 131 -7.36 14.57 -21.08
CA ARG A 131 -8.41 13.64 -20.65
C ARG A 131 -8.25 13.22 -19.19
N LEU A 132 -7.02 13.02 -18.71
CA LEU A 132 -6.76 12.74 -17.29
C LEU A 132 -7.20 13.90 -16.41
N GLU A 133 -6.89 15.14 -16.79
CA GLU A 133 -7.33 16.34 -16.07
C GLU A 133 -8.85 16.51 -16.11
N ALA A 134 -9.49 16.28 -17.25
CA ALA A 134 -10.95 16.35 -17.35
C ALA A 134 -11.64 15.30 -16.44
N LEU A 135 -11.10 14.07 -16.38
CA LEU A 135 -11.61 13.03 -15.49
C LEU A 135 -11.36 13.39 -14.02
N TYR A 136 -10.18 13.92 -13.69
CA TYR A 136 -9.86 14.38 -12.34
C TYR A 136 -10.79 15.50 -11.90
N GLY A 137 -10.97 16.53 -12.73
CA GLY A 137 -11.85 17.67 -12.43
C GLY A 137 -13.34 17.32 -12.39
N SER A 138 -13.74 16.18 -12.95
CA SER A 138 -15.11 15.67 -12.85
C SER A 138 -15.39 14.85 -11.57
N PHE A 139 -14.36 14.57 -10.78
CA PHE A 139 -14.52 13.81 -9.54
C PHE A 139 -15.30 14.62 -8.50
N ASP A 140 -16.36 14.02 -7.98
CA ASP A 140 -17.06 14.49 -6.79
C ASP A 140 -16.90 13.45 -5.67
N LEU A 141 -16.83 13.91 -4.42
CA LEU A 141 -16.67 13.02 -3.27
C LEU A 141 -17.82 12.02 -3.15
N SER A 142 -19.01 12.31 -3.67
CA SER A 142 -20.15 11.37 -3.73
C SER A 142 -19.84 10.14 -4.60
N MET A 143 -18.86 10.23 -5.50
CA MET A 143 -18.43 9.13 -6.37
C MET A 143 -17.45 8.16 -5.68
N ILE A 144 -17.08 8.43 -4.42
CA ILE A 144 -16.18 7.56 -3.67
C ILE A 144 -16.80 6.19 -3.39
N SER A 145 -18.14 6.10 -3.26
CA SER A 145 -18.79 4.85 -2.88
C SER A 145 -19.00 3.92 -4.10
N PRO A 146 -18.68 2.63 -3.99
CA PRO A 146 -18.05 1.97 -2.85
C PRO A 146 -16.52 2.09 -2.86
N ASP A 147 -15.90 2.55 -1.75
CA ASP A 147 -14.44 2.51 -1.58
C ASP A 147 -14.06 2.38 -0.08
N PRO A 148 -13.02 1.61 0.28
CA PRO A 148 -12.57 1.50 1.67
C PRO A 148 -12.28 2.83 2.38
N LEU A 149 -11.84 3.86 1.66
CA LEU A 149 -11.58 5.20 2.20
C LEU A 149 -12.84 5.83 2.78
N GLU A 150 -14.04 5.48 2.29
CA GLU A 150 -15.30 5.94 2.86
C GLU A 150 -15.48 5.48 4.31
N VAL A 151 -14.94 4.30 4.68
CA VAL A 151 -15.00 3.76 6.05
C VAL A 151 -14.02 4.52 6.95
N VAL A 152 -12.84 4.84 6.42
CA VAL A 152 -11.82 5.61 7.13
C VAL A 152 -12.33 7.02 7.43
N ARG A 153 -13.02 7.64 6.47
CA ARG A 153 -13.59 8.99 6.60
C ARG A 153 -14.76 9.10 7.59
N ARG A 154 -15.24 7.99 8.18
CA ARG A 154 -16.24 8.00 9.26
C ARG A 154 -15.64 8.46 10.59
N PHE A 155 -14.33 8.37 10.75
CA PHE A 155 -13.62 8.84 11.93
C PHE A 155 -13.24 10.30 11.78
N GLU A 156 -13.40 11.09 12.85
CA GLU A 156 -13.05 12.51 12.87
C GLU A 156 -11.60 12.74 13.35
N ARG A 157 -11.13 11.94 14.32
CA ARG A 157 -9.78 12.05 14.89
C ARG A 157 -8.73 11.57 13.88
N PRO A 158 -7.69 12.38 13.58
CA PRO A 158 -6.58 11.98 12.71
C PRO A 158 -5.92 10.66 13.14
N GLU A 159 -5.79 10.43 14.44
CA GLU A 159 -5.15 9.22 14.97
C GLU A 159 -5.99 7.97 14.69
N ASP A 160 -7.32 8.08 14.78
CA ASP A 160 -8.25 7.00 14.41
C ASP A 160 -8.25 6.75 12.91
N GLN A 161 -8.13 7.81 12.10
CA GLN A 161 -8.02 7.72 10.65
C GLN A 161 -6.72 7.02 10.19
N GLU A 162 -5.59 7.21 10.87
CA GLU A 162 -4.35 6.46 10.57
C GLU A 162 -4.57 4.95 10.76
N ILE A 163 -5.15 4.55 11.90
CA ILE A 163 -5.44 3.14 12.20
C ILE A 163 -6.46 2.57 11.21
N ALA A 164 -7.57 3.27 11.02
CA ALA A 164 -8.63 2.86 10.10
C ALA A 164 -8.10 2.73 8.67
N GLY A 165 -7.27 3.68 8.23
CA GLY A 165 -6.61 3.68 6.94
C GLY A 165 -5.76 2.43 6.73
N LEU A 166 -4.91 2.07 7.70
CA LEU A 166 -4.05 0.90 7.55
C LEU A 166 -4.86 -0.41 7.52
N VAL A 167 -5.90 -0.53 8.36
CA VAL A 167 -6.80 -1.70 8.37
C VAL A 167 -7.52 -1.82 7.03
N ALA A 168 -8.15 -0.73 6.56
CA ALA A 168 -8.92 -0.72 5.33
C ALA A 168 -8.04 -1.02 4.10
N ALA A 169 -6.86 -0.40 4.01
CA ALA A 169 -5.91 -0.64 2.94
C ALA A 169 -5.35 -2.08 2.96
N SER A 170 -5.04 -2.62 4.15
CA SER A 170 -4.56 -4.00 4.30
C SER A 170 -5.56 -5.02 3.76
N LEU A 171 -6.87 -4.73 3.89
CA LEU A 171 -7.98 -5.53 3.39
C LEU A 171 -8.38 -5.23 1.94
N ALA A 172 -7.77 -4.25 1.27
CA ALA A 172 -8.19 -3.77 -0.06
C ALA A 172 -7.78 -4.68 -1.24
N TYR A 173 -8.20 -5.95 -1.19
CA TYR A 173 -8.01 -6.96 -2.24
C TYR A 173 -9.31 -7.73 -2.50
N GLY A 174 -9.94 -7.49 -3.65
CA GLY A 174 -11.26 -8.04 -3.97
C GLY A 174 -12.16 -7.02 -4.65
N ARG A 175 -13.48 -7.22 -4.52
CA ARG A 175 -14.49 -6.26 -5.00
C ARG A 175 -14.68 -5.16 -3.98
N ALA A 176 -14.86 -3.92 -4.44
CA ALA A 176 -14.93 -2.74 -3.59
C ALA A 176 -15.96 -2.87 -2.46
N GLU A 177 -17.19 -3.33 -2.76
CA GLU A 177 -18.26 -3.51 -1.77
C GLU A 177 -17.86 -4.50 -0.67
N THR A 178 -17.23 -5.62 -1.06
CA THR A 178 -16.77 -6.64 -0.11
C THR A 178 -15.58 -6.17 0.73
N ILE A 179 -14.73 -5.31 0.17
CA ILE A 179 -13.61 -4.69 0.88
C ILE A 179 -14.18 -3.73 1.93
N THR A 180 -15.05 -2.82 1.52
CA THR A 180 -15.69 -1.81 2.38
C THR A 180 -16.45 -2.46 3.53
N ALA A 181 -17.23 -3.51 3.26
CA ALA A 181 -17.93 -4.27 4.30
C ALA A 181 -16.96 -4.93 5.30
N ALA A 182 -15.89 -5.56 4.81
CA ALA A 182 -14.90 -6.22 5.66
C ALA A 182 -14.10 -5.22 6.51
N ALA A 183 -13.70 -4.08 5.93
CA ALA A 183 -13.04 -3.00 6.65
C ALA A 183 -13.95 -2.41 7.73
N GLY A 184 -15.23 -2.15 7.39
CA GLY A 184 -16.24 -1.69 8.33
C GLY A 184 -16.46 -2.64 9.50
N GLU A 185 -16.59 -3.94 9.23
CA GLU A 185 -16.73 -4.96 10.28
C GLU A 185 -15.47 -5.08 11.16
N ALA A 186 -14.27 -5.02 10.56
CA ALA A 186 -13.03 -5.05 11.31
C ALA A 186 -12.91 -3.84 12.27
N LEU A 187 -13.27 -2.65 11.80
CA LEU A 187 -13.20 -1.42 12.58
C LEU A 187 -14.30 -1.34 13.64
N ARG A 188 -15.51 -1.81 13.34
CA ARG A 188 -16.61 -1.91 14.32
C ARG A 188 -16.22 -2.74 15.55
N ARG A 189 -15.37 -3.76 15.40
CA ARG A 189 -14.85 -4.57 16.53
C ARG A 189 -13.88 -3.81 17.43
N MET A 190 -13.30 -2.72 16.94
CA MET A 190 -12.44 -1.80 17.71
C MET A 190 -13.25 -0.71 18.43
N GLY A 191 -14.50 -0.49 18.02
CA GLY A 191 -15.37 0.57 18.54
C GLY A 191 -15.13 1.91 17.83
N ASP A 192 -15.59 2.99 18.45
CA ASP A 192 -15.58 4.33 17.84
C ASP A 192 -14.23 5.07 17.96
N ALA A 193 -13.30 4.54 18.76
CA ALA A 193 -11.94 5.07 18.95
C ALA A 193 -10.86 4.01 18.65
N PRO A 194 -10.62 3.65 17.38
CA PRO A 194 -9.63 2.64 16.98
C PRO A 194 -8.21 2.89 17.51
N CYS A 195 -7.75 4.14 17.60
CA CYS A 195 -6.41 4.46 18.13
C CYS A 195 -6.29 4.12 19.61
N ASP A 196 -7.29 4.46 20.41
CA ASP A 196 -7.29 4.16 21.84
C ASP A 196 -7.38 2.64 22.04
N PHE A 197 -8.22 1.96 21.25
CA PHE A 197 -8.29 0.49 21.23
C PHE A 197 -6.94 -0.16 20.91
N VAL A 198 -6.25 0.30 19.86
CA VAL A 198 -4.93 -0.21 19.44
C VAL A 198 -3.86 0.04 20.51
N THR A 199 -3.90 1.21 21.15
CA THR A 199 -2.90 1.61 22.16
C THR A 199 -2.95 0.69 23.38
N GLU A 200 -4.17 0.41 23.85
CA GLU A 200 -4.43 -0.43 25.01
C GLU A 200 -4.52 -1.93 24.69
N PHE A 201 -4.44 -2.31 23.42
CA PHE A 201 -4.65 -3.69 22.97
C PHE A 201 -3.62 -4.66 23.53
N VAL A 202 -4.11 -5.70 24.21
CA VAL A 202 -3.32 -6.83 24.69
C VAL A 202 -3.81 -8.10 24.00
N PRO A 203 -2.99 -8.78 23.18
CA PRO A 203 -3.43 -9.93 22.37
C PRO A 203 -4.16 -11.03 23.15
N GLY A 204 -3.68 -11.39 24.34
CA GLY A 204 -4.29 -12.43 25.18
C GLY A 204 -5.61 -12.03 25.84
N ARG A 205 -5.86 -10.73 26.02
CA ARG A 205 -7.09 -10.19 26.64
C ARG A 205 -8.14 -9.84 25.58
N ASP A 206 -7.72 -9.14 24.54
CA ASP A 206 -8.62 -8.47 23.60
C ASP A 206 -8.71 -9.19 22.24
N GLY A 207 -7.82 -10.15 21.96
CA GLY A 207 -7.73 -10.84 20.68
C GLY A 207 -9.04 -11.53 20.26
N GLY A 208 -9.81 -12.03 21.23
CA GLY A 208 -11.11 -12.69 21.00
C GLY A 208 -12.17 -11.76 20.38
N ARG A 209 -11.99 -10.43 20.42
CA ARG A 209 -12.87 -9.49 19.70
C ARG A 209 -12.89 -9.71 18.19
N PHE A 210 -11.85 -10.34 17.64
CA PHE A 210 -11.78 -10.68 16.22
C PHE A 210 -12.29 -12.10 15.90
N ASP A 211 -12.80 -12.85 16.88
CA ASP A 211 -13.30 -14.21 16.65
C ASP A 211 -14.45 -14.25 15.64
N GLY A 212 -14.43 -15.27 14.79
CA GLY A 212 -15.38 -15.41 13.69
C GLY A 212 -15.16 -14.46 12.51
N PHE A 213 -14.23 -13.50 12.58
CA PHE A 213 -13.91 -12.66 11.41
C PHE A 213 -13.25 -13.50 10.31
N VAL A 214 -13.83 -13.46 9.12
CA VAL A 214 -13.31 -14.10 7.92
C VAL A 214 -13.51 -13.18 6.72
N TYR A 215 -12.42 -12.83 6.06
CA TYR A 215 -12.43 -12.14 4.78
C TYR A 215 -11.46 -12.80 3.81
N ARG A 216 -12.01 -13.59 2.88
CA ARG A 216 -11.23 -14.44 1.96
C ARG A 216 -10.33 -15.38 2.76
N TRP A 217 -9.00 -15.20 2.70
CA TRP A 217 -8.03 -15.96 3.49
C TRP A 217 -7.54 -15.23 4.75
N THR A 218 -8.02 -14.01 5.01
CA THR A 218 -7.72 -13.28 6.26
C THR A 218 -8.70 -13.69 7.34
N ARG A 219 -8.15 -14.00 8.53
CA ARG A 219 -8.89 -14.46 9.70
C ARG A 219 -8.75 -13.44 10.82
N GLY A 220 -9.63 -13.54 11.82
CA GLY A 220 -9.58 -12.68 13.02
C GLY A 220 -8.23 -12.61 13.71
N ARG A 221 -7.52 -13.75 13.78
CA ARG A 221 -6.16 -13.81 14.33
C ARG A 221 -5.16 -12.91 13.56
N ASP A 222 -5.32 -12.75 12.25
CA ASP A 222 -4.43 -11.94 11.44
C ASP A 222 -4.67 -10.44 11.70
N LEU A 223 -5.94 -10.06 11.95
CA LEU A 223 -6.32 -8.73 12.42
C LEU A 223 -5.81 -8.47 13.84
N SER A 224 -5.96 -9.43 14.76
CA SER A 224 -5.41 -9.34 16.11
C SER A 224 -3.89 -9.07 16.09
N THR A 225 -3.15 -9.78 15.24
CA THR A 225 -1.72 -9.51 15.03
C THR A 225 -1.48 -8.13 14.42
N LEU A 226 -2.26 -7.71 13.42
CA LEU A 226 -2.13 -6.37 12.82
C LEU A 226 -2.32 -5.25 13.88
N VAL A 227 -3.35 -5.36 14.70
CA VAL A 227 -3.65 -4.43 15.81
C VAL A 227 -2.50 -4.41 16.81
N ALA A 228 -2.01 -5.57 17.22
CA ALA A 228 -0.90 -5.67 18.17
C ALA A 228 0.38 -4.98 17.66
N VAL A 229 0.72 -5.14 16.37
CA VAL A 229 1.92 -4.50 15.80
C VAL A 229 1.73 -3.01 15.58
N MET A 230 0.50 -2.54 15.28
CA MET A 230 0.18 -1.12 15.29
C MET A 230 0.39 -0.53 16.70
N GLY A 231 -0.09 -1.18 17.75
CA GLY A 231 0.11 -0.72 19.13
C GLY A 231 1.60 -0.65 19.51
N LYS A 232 2.42 -1.60 19.05
CA LYS A 232 3.89 -1.53 19.20
C LYS A 232 4.50 -0.36 18.43
N ALA A 233 4.02 -0.07 17.23
CA ALA A 233 4.45 1.08 16.45
C ALA A 233 4.10 2.40 17.15
N LEU A 234 2.86 2.55 17.65
CA LEU A 234 2.43 3.73 18.40
C LEU A 234 3.29 3.96 19.64
N ARG A 235 3.56 2.92 20.43
CA ARG A 235 4.41 3.04 21.63
C ARG A 235 5.86 3.44 21.32
N ARG A 236 6.41 3.02 20.18
CA ARG A 236 7.81 3.29 19.83
C ARG A 236 8.00 4.61 19.06
N TYR A 237 7.06 4.96 18.19
CA TYR A 237 7.21 6.09 17.25
C TYR A 237 6.20 7.22 17.50
N GLY A 238 5.18 7.01 18.33
CA GLY A 238 4.10 7.97 18.59
C GLY A 238 2.95 7.91 17.60
N SER A 239 3.21 7.62 16.32
CA SER A 239 2.17 7.41 15.30
C SER A 239 2.64 6.48 14.17
N LEU A 240 1.72 6.04 13.30
CA LEU A 240 2.09 5.31 12.09
C LEU A 240 2.78 6.24 11.09
N GLY A 241 2.36 7.51 11.03
CA GLY A 241 3.04 8.54 10.24
C GLY A 241 4.49 8.76 10.66
N ALA A 242 4.76 8.81 11.96
CA ALA A 242 6.12 8.95 12.48
C ALA A 242 7.00 7.73 12.16
N LEU A 243 6.45 6.51 12.27
CA LEU A 243 7.14 5.29 11.81
C LEU A 243 7.46 5.36 10.31
N PHE A 244 6.51 5.80 9.48
CA PHE A 244 6.74 5.91 8.04
C PHE A 244 7.81 6.96 7.73
N ALA A 245 7.72 8.14 8.36
CA ALA A 245 8.67 9.24 8.18
C ALA A 245 10.09 8.88 8.62
N ALA A 246 10.27 8.04 9.65
CA ALA A 246 11.58 7.55 10.08
C ALA A 246 12.33 6.76 8.98
N GLY A 247 11.60 6.19 8.02
CA GLY A 247 12.16 5.50 6.85
C GLY A 247 12.35 6.40 5.62
N HIS A 248 11.93 7.67 5.67
CA HIS A 248 11.99 8.60 4.54
C HIS A 248 13.17 9.56 4.66
N ARG A 249 13.95 9.69 3.59
CA ARG A 249 15.03 10.68 3.48
C ARG A 249 14.65 11.77 2.46
N PRO A 250 15.05 13.03 2.67
CA PRO A 250 14.82 14.10 1.68
C PRO A 250 15.40 13.81 0.28
N SER A 251 16.45 13.00 0.21
CA SER A 251 17.07 12.57 -1.05
C SER A 251 16.28 11.48 -1.81
N ASP A 252 15.31 10.82 -1.18
CA ASP A 252 14.58 9.71 -1.78
C ASP A 252 13.70 10.21 -2.93
N THR A 253 13.82 9.62 -4.11
CA THR A 253 13.04 9.98 -5.31
C THR A 253 11.58 9.55 -5.24
N HIS A 254 11.24 8.64 -4.33
CA HIS A 254 9.91 8.09 -4.11
C HIS A 254 9.77 7.46 -2.71
N THR A 255 8.55 7.13 -2.29
CA THR A 255 8.25 6.55 -0.95
C THR A 255 8.65 5.09 -0.73
N GLY A 256 9.16 4.38 -1.75
CA GLY A 256 9.55 2.97 -1.65
C GLY A 256 10.46 2.57 -0.47
N PRO A 257 11.56 3.31 -0.18
CA PRO A 257 12.42 3.03 0.97
C PRO A 257 11.66 3.15 2.30
N ALA A 258 10.89 4.22 2.47
CA ALA A 258 10.06 4.45 3.65
C ALA A 258 9.01 3.35 3.83
N LEU A 259 8.35 2.94 2.75
CA LEU A 259 7.39 1.84 2.78
C LEU A 259 8.04 0.50 3.13
N SER A 260 9.25 0.23 2.63
CA SER A 260 10.01 -0.97 2.97
C SER A 260 10.35 -0.97 4.47
N HIS A 261 10.86 0.15 4.98
CA HIS A 261 11.14 0.33 6.41
C HIS A 261 9.89 0.15 7.28
N PHE A 262 8.77 0.76 6.88
CA PHE A 262 7.48 0.68 7.57
C PHE A 262 7.01 -0.78 7.68
N THR A 263 6.95 -1.48 6.55
CA THR A 263 6.49 -2.88 6.50
C THR A 263 7.44 -3.83 7.22
N ASP A 264 8.76 -3.69 7.04
CA ASP A 264 9.74 -4.53 7.71
C ASP A 264 9.73 -4.33 9.23
N THR A 265 9.51 -3.10 9.71
CA THR A 265 9.40 -2.81 11.14
C THR A 265 8.15 -3.44 11.75
N LEU A 266 6.98 -3.30 11.11
CA LEU A 266 5.74 -3.93 11.56
C LEU A 266 5.84 -5.46 11.55
N LEU A 267 6.46 -6.05 10.51
CA LEU A 267 6.71 -7.48 10.44
C LEU A 267 7.76 -7.95 11.46
N GLY A 268 8.71 -7.07 11.82
CA GLY A 268 9.63 -7.29 12.93
C GLY A 268 8.89 -7.43 14.26
N PHE A 269 7.98 -6.50 14.57
CA PHE A 269 7.12 -6.57 15.75
C PHE A 269 6.23 -7.81 15.77
N ALA A 270 5.78 -8.27 14.60
CA ALA A 270 4.94 -9.46 14.51
C ALA A 270 5.66 -10.72 15.02
N ARG A 271 6.99 -10.81 14.87
CA ARG A 271 7.83 -11.93 15.37
C ARG A 271 7.83 -12.06 16.88
N GLU A 272 7.55 -10.96 17.57
CA GLU A 272 7.47 -10.92 19.02
C GLU A 272 6.04 -11.19 19.54
N VAL A 273 5.03 -11.16 18.66
CA VAL A 273 3.60 -11.31 19.03
C VAL A 273 3.07 -12.70 18.65
N ASP A 274 3.53 -13.28 17.54
CA ASP A 274 3.14 -14.60 17.06
C ASP A 274 4.38 -15.49 16.92
N SER A 275 4.28 -16.73 17.40
CA SER A 275 5.36 -17.71 17.39
C SER A 275 5.72 -18.12 15.97
N GLY A 276 6.60 -17.35 15.33
CA GLY A 276 7.52 -17.69 14.22
C GLY A 276 7.00 -18.39 12.96
N GLU A 277 6.33 -19.54 13.09
CA GLU A 277 5.93 -20.42 11.98
C GLU A 277 4.97 -19.74 11.00
N ARG A 278 4.02 -18.95 11.50
CA ARG A 278 3.02 -18.27 10.65
C ARG A 278 3.61 -17.12 9.84
N LEU A 279 4.69 -16.51 10.34
CA LEU A 279 5.44 -15.47 9.65
C LEU A 279 6.28 -16.03 8.48
N ARG A 280 6.33 -17.34 8.30
CA ARG A 280 7.00 -18.00 7.16
C ARG A 280 6.05 -18.31 6.01
N THR A 281 4.74 -18.13 6.20
CA THR A 281 3.73 -18.42 5.18
C THR A 281 3.47 -17.21 4.28
N LYS A 282 2.99 -17.46 3.05
CA LYS A 282 2.53 -16.40 2.13
C LYS A 282 1.17 -15.80 2.53
N THR A 283 0.63 -16.19 3.69
CA THR A 283 -0.66 -15.78 4.24
C THR A 283 -0.47 -15.05 5.58
N GLY A 284 -1.56 -14.63 6.22
CA GLY A 284 -1.52 -13.92 7.51
C GLY A 284 -0.96 -12.49 7.40
N ILE A 285 -0.29 -12.01 8.45
CA ILE A 285 0.17 -10.62 8.56
C ILE A 285 1.08 -10.16 7.40
N ARG A 286 1.93 -11.05 6.87
CA ARG A 286 2.73 -10.75 5.67
C ARG A 286 1.90 -10.46 4.44
N TYR A 287 0.75 -11.11 4.32
CA TYR A 287 -0.18 -10.83 3.24
C TYR A 287 -0.83 -9.45 3.42
N LEU A 288 -1.10 -9.02 4.65
CA LEU A 288 -1.71 -7.71 4.94
C LEU A 288 -0.75 -6.55 4.67
N LEU A 289 0.55 -6.77 4.85
CA LEU A 289 1.60 -5.75 4.74
C LEU A 289 2.60 -6.08 3.60
N PRO A 290 2.21 -5.95 2.32
CA PRO A 290 3.11 -6.20 1.19
C PRO A 290 4.27 -5.18 1.16
N SER A 291 5.48 -5.66 0.93
CA SER A 291 6.70 -4.84 0.88
C SER A 291 7.25 -4.72 -0.56
N PRO A 292 7.76 -3.55 -0.99
CA PRO A 292 8.38 -3.37 -2.30
C PRO A 292 9.51 -4.36 -2.60
N ILE A 293 10.30 -4.70 -1.57
CA ILE A 293 11.43 -5.64 -1.67
C ILE A 293 10.96 -7.05 -2.07
N SER A 294 9.71 -7.41 -1.79
CA SER A 294 9.12 -8.70 -2.19
C SER A 294 8.67 -8.76 -3.66
N GLY A 295 8.87 -7.69 -4.43
CA GLY A 295 8.54 -7.60 -5.86
C GLY A 295 7.06 -7.30 -6.15
N SER A 296 6.23 -7.12 -5.14
CA SER A 296 4.82 -6.69 -5.31
C SER A 296 4.75 -5.24 -5.76
N ALA A 297 3.77 -4.88 -6.61
CA ALA A 297 3.41 -3.48 -6.86
C ALA A 297 2.93 -2.73 -5.60
N CYS A 298 2.69 -3.46 -4.50
CA CYS A 298 2.32 -2.88 -3.20
C CYS A 298 1.08 -1.98 -3.26
N LYS A 299 0.17 -2.21 -4.22
CA LYS A 299 -1.06 -1.43 -4.44
C LYS A 299 -1.75 -1.00 -3.15
N ARG A 300 -1.96 -1.94 -2.24
CA ARG A 300 -2.62 -1.71 -0.95
C ARG A 300 -1.87 -0.72 -0.07
N MET A 301 -0.55 -0.86 0.05
CA MET A 301 0.24 0.06 0.84
C MET A 301 0.44 1.41 0.13
N ASN A 302 0.61 1.43 -1.19
CA ASN A 302 0.63 2.68 -1.95
C ASN A 302 -0.69 3.45 -1.82
N LEU A 303 -1.82 2.73 -1.75
CA LEU A 303 -3.13 3.31 -1.50
C LEU A 303 -3.21 3.93 -0.10
N TYR A 304 -2.77 3.22 0.95
CA TYR A 304 -2.67 3.76 2.31
C TYR A 304 -1.80 5.03 2.35
N VAL A 305 -0.60 4.97 1.80
CA VAL A 305 0.33 6.10 1.81
C VAL A 305 -0.22 7.28 1.01
N ARG A 306 -0.92 7.04 -0.12
CA ARG A 306 -1.61 8.10 -0.85
C ARG A 306 -2.63 8.81 0.03
N TRP A 307 -3.50 8.05 0.70
CA TRP A 307 -4.54 8.60 1.58
C TRP A 307 -3.95 9.49 2.67
N MET A 308 -2.82 9.08 3.26
CA MET A 308 -2.19 9.84 4.34
C MET A 308 -1.39 11.05 3.85
N VAL A 309 -0.85 11.05 2.62
CA VAL A 309 0.05 12.10 2.14
C VAL A 309 -0.65 13.16 1.28
N ARG A 310 -1.54 12.76 0.37
CA ARG A 310 -2.25 13.71 -0.51
C ARG A 310 -3.21 14.54 0.32
N ARG A 311 -3.25 15.85 0.05
CA ARG A 311 -3.96 16.84 0.86
C ARG A 311 -5.35 17.19 0.32
N GLU A 312 -5.61 16.84 -0.94
CA GLU A 312 -6.90 17.10 -1.59
C GLU A 312 -7.86 15.94 -1.37
N ALA A 313 -9.14 16.25 -1.26
CA ALA A 313 -10.19 15.24 -1.21
C ALA A 313 -10.10 14.32 -2.44
N PRO A 314 -10.30 13.00 -2.28
CA PRO A 314 -10.86 12.34 -1.11
C PRO A 314 -9.85 11.97 -0.01
N ASP A 315 -8.54 12.18 -0.27
CA ASP A 315 -7.46 11.81 0.63
C ASP A 315 -7.42 12.71 1.89
N LEU A 316 -6.66 12.31 2.92
CA LEU A 316 -6.75 12.85 4.28
C LEU A 316 -5.64 13.86 4.62
N GLY A 317 -4.46 13.73 4.02
CA GLY A 317 -3.35 14.67 4.21
C GLY A 317 -2.72 14.71 5.60
N LEU A 318 -2.78 13.59 6.34
CA LEU A 318 -2.28 13.47 7.72
C LEU A 318 -0.74 13.48 7.86
N TRP A 319 0.01 13.22 6.78
CA TRP A 319 1.47 13.10 6.78
C TRP A 319 2.14 14.25 6.01
N PRO A 320 2.16 15.49 6.55
CA PRO A 320 2.59 16.68 5.82
C PRO A 320 4.09 16.73 5.53
N CYS A 321 4.90 15.90 6.19
CA CYS A 321 6.35 15.83 6.00
C CYS A 321 6.79 15.12 4.71
N ILE A 322 5.84 14.52 3.98
CA ILE A 322 6.09 13.82 2.72
C ILE A 322 5.35 14.56 1.61
N LEU A 323 6.03 14.80 0.49
CA LEU A 323 5.44 15.50 -0.65
C LEU A 323 4.67 14.52 -1.55
N PRO A 324 3.49 14.90 -2.09
CA PRO A 324 2.74 14.09 -3.06
C PRO A 324 3.59 13.66 -4.27
N ALA A 325 4.52 14.50 -4.73
CA ALA A 325 5.48 14.21 -5.80
C ALA A 325 6.33 12.93 -5.59
N ARG A 326 6.49 12.50 -4.32
CA ARG A 326 7.25 11.29 -3.94
C ARG A 326 6.38 10.04 -3.91
N LEU A 327 5.06 10.15 -4.01
CA LEU A 327 4.17 9.00 -4.02
C LEU A 327 4.40 8.11 -5.23
N VAL A 328 4.03 6.84 -5.07
CA VAL A 328 4.08 5.82 -6.11
C VAL A 328 2.66 5.33 -6.37
N MET A 329 2.30 5.20 -7.64
CA MET A 329 0.94 4.80 -8.05
C MET A 329 0.51 3.46 -7.43
N PRO A 330 -0.72 3.36 -6.90
CA PRO A 330 -1.29 2.10 -6.47
C PRO A 330 -1.79 1.27 -7.67
N ILE A 331 -0.90 0.49 -8.30
CA ILE A 331 -1.24 -0.28 -9.50
C ILE A 331 -1.93 -1.61 -9.18
N ASP A 332 -3.19 -1.76 -9.57
CA ASP A 332 -3.86 -3.06 -9.68
C ASP A 332 -3.89 -3.61 -11.11
N THR A 333 -4.57 -4.73 -11.34
CA THR A 333 -4.67 -5.35 -12.67
C THR A 333 -5.41 -4.50 -13.69
N HIS A 334 -6.39 -3.69 -13.25
CA HIS A 334 -7.16 -2.80 -14.09
C HIS A 334 -6.34 -1.58 -14.48
N VAL A 335 -5.74 -0.88 -13.51
CA VAL A 335 -4.85 0.25 -13.74
C VAL A 335 -3.67 -0.17 -14.60
N ALA A 336 -3.03 -1.32 -14.30
CA ALA A 336 -1.94 -1.86 -15.13
C ALA A 336 -2.35 -2.06 -16.60
N ARG A 337 -3.57 -2.53 -16.85
CA ARG A 337 -4.10 -2.72 -18.21
C ARG A 337 -4.33 -1.40 -18.92
N ILE A 338 -4.90 -0.40 -18.24
CA ILE A 338 -5.13 0.93 -18.82
C ILE A 338 -3.79 1.63 -19.06
N SER A 339 -2.87 1.61 -18.10
CA SER A 339 -1.54 2.20 -18.25
C SER A 339 -0.79 1.64 -19.46
N ARG A 340 -0.92 0.35 -19.77
CA ARG A 340 -0.36 -0.22 -21.01
C ARG A 340 -1.07 0.28 -22.28
N ARG A 341 -2.40 0.40 -22.26
CA ARG A 341 -3.17 0.90 -23.42
C ARG A 341 -2.88 2.37 -23.72
N LEU A 342 -2.53 3.13 -22.69
CA LEU A 342 -2.15 4.54 -22.78
C LEU A 342 -0.63 4.72 -22.96
N ASP A 343 0.12 3.65 -23.19
CA ASP A 343 1.58 3.66 -23.35
C ASP A 343 2.33 4.37 -22.20
N LEU A 344 1.76 4.38 -20.99
CA LEU A 344 2.43 4.85 -19.77
C LEU A 344 3.53 3.88 -19.31
N THR A 345 3.47 2.62 -19.76
CA THR A 345 4.46 1.58 -19.49
C THR A 345 4.36 0.46 -20.51
N SER A 346 5.50 -0.17 -20.83
CA SER A 346 5.58 -1.38 -21.64
C SER A 346 5.64 -2.66 -20.81
N ARG A 347 5.71 -2.56 -19.47
CA ARG A 347 5.80 -3.73 -18.57
C ARG A 347 4.51 -4.52 -18.56
N LYS A 348 4.65 -5.85 -18.64
CA LYS A 348 3.53 -6.79 -18.54
C LYS A 348 3.16 -7.10 -17.09
N GLN A 349 4.16 -7.20 -16.22
CA GLN A 349 3.99 -7.56 -14.82
C GLN A 349 3.63 -6.33 -13.99
N ALA A 350 2.55 -6.42 -13.21
CA ALA A 350 2.17 -5.41 -12.22
C ALA A 350 3.06 -5.54 -10.97
N ASP A 351 4.33 -5.12 -11.11
CA ASP A 351 5.33 -5.09 -10.06
C ASP A 351 5.66 -3.65 -9.63
N TRP A 352 6.52 -3.51 -8.62
CA TRP A 352 6.96 -2.19 -8.14
C TRP A 352 7.56 -1.32 -9.24
N LYS A 353 8.32 -1.92 -10.18
CA LYS A 353 8.92 -1.22 -11.31
C LYS A 353 7.86 -0.65 -12.26
N MET A 354 6.76 -1.38 -12.49
CA MET A 354 5.63 -0.85 -13.25
C MET A 354 4.99 0.34 -12.55
N ALA A 355 4.82 0.27 -11.23
CA ALA A 355 4.29 1.39 -10.46
C ALA A 355 5.19 2.64 -10.57
N GLU A 356 6.51 2.48 -10.49
CA GLU A 356 7.46 3.56 -10.72
C GLU A 356 7.41 4.12 -12.15
N GLU A 357 7.37 3.26 -13.17
CA GLU A 357 7.29 3.68 -14.58
C GLU A 357 6.03 4.48 -14.87
N VAL A 358 4.87 3.98 -14.43
CA VAL A 358 3.60 4.68 -14.58
C VAL A 358 3.63 6.01 -13.85
N THR A 359 4.11 6.04 -12.60
CA THR A 359 4.27 7.29 -11.83
C THR A 359 5.14 8.29 -12.59
N ARG A 360 6.27 7.84 -13.15
CA ARG A 360 7.18 8.69 -13.94
C ARG A 360 6.53 9.22 -15.22
N ALA A 361 5.69 8.43 -15.88
CA ALA A 361 4.94 8.88 -17.05
C ALA A 361 3.91 9.96 -16.66
N LEU A 362 3.20 9.78 -15.54
CA LEU A 362 2.20 10.73 -15.04
C LEU A 362 2.82 12.07 -14.58
N ARG A 363 4.09 12.08 -14.15
CA ARG A 363 4.83 13.32 -13.84
C ARG A 363 4.96 14.28 -15.03
N ARG A 364 4.71 13.80 -16.26
CA ARG A 364 4.68 14.66 -17.45
C ARG A 364 3.45 15.58 -17.48
N PHE A 365 2.39 15.19 -16.78
CA PHE A 365 1.13 15.93 -16.70
C PHE A 365 1.08 16.77 -15.43
N ASP A 366 1.46 16.17 -14.29
CA ASP A 366 1.59 16.88 -13.01
C ASP A 366 2.83 16.36 -12.25
N PRO A 367 3.93 17.13 -12.20
CA PRO A 367 5.14 16.72 -11.48
C PRO A 367 5.00 16.82 -9.95
N GLU A 368 4.08 17.66 -9.44
CA GLU A 368 3.92 17.91 -8.02
C GLU A 368 2.96 16.91 -7.35
N ASP A 369 1.97 16.41 -8.10
CA ASP A 369 1.05 15.36 -7.65
C ASP A 369 0.71 14.36 -8.78
N PRO A 370 1.67 13.51 -9.22
CA PRO A 370 1.43 12.54 -10.29
C PRO A 370 0.40 11.46 -9.90
N VAL A 371 0.12 11.29 -8.60
CA VAL A 371 -0.78 10.25 -8.09
C VAL A 371 -2.24 10.69 -8.04
N LYS A 372 -2.53 11.98 -8.24
CA LYS A 372 -3.90 12.49 -8.38
C LYS A 372 -4.72 11.78 -9.45
N TYR A 373 -4.05 11.27 -10.48
CA TYR A 373 -4.69 10.58 -11.59
C TYR A 373 -5.08 9.13 -11.30
N ASP A 374 -4.91 8.61 -10.09
CA ASP A 374 -5.34 7.23 -9.79
C ASP A 374 -6.83 7.01 -10.01
N PHE A 375 -7.66 7.93 -9.50
CA PHE A 375 -9.10 7.88 -9.74
C PHE A 375 -9.40 7.99 -11.25
N ALA A 376 -8.78 8.95 -11.94
CA ALA A 376 -8.96 9.15 -13.38
C ALA A 376 -8.61 7.89 -14.19
N LEU A 377 -7.50 7.21 -13.87
CA LEU A 377 -7.08 5.98 -14.53
C LEU A 377 -8.04 4.82 -14.24
N CYS A 378 -8.59 4.72 -13.04
CA CYS A 378 -9.63 3.73 -12.73
C CYS A 378 -10.92 3.96 -13.53
N HIS A 379 -11.21 5.22 -13.89
CA HIS A 379 -12.44 5.59 -14.61
C HIS A 379 -12.25 5.74 -16.12
N TRP A 380 -11.01 5.71 -16.61
CA TRP A 380 -10.68 5.88 -18.02
C TRP A 380 -11.45 4.90 -18.92
N GLY A 381 -11.43 3.61 -18.57
CA GLY A 381 -12.02 2.55 -19.38
C GLY A 381 -13.53 2.36 -19.21
N MET A 382 -14.14 2.92 -18.16
CA MET A 382 -15.59 2.78 -17.93
C MET A 382 -16.41 3.66 -18.89
N LEU A 383 -15.82 4.74 -19.40
CA LEU A 383 -16.47 5.65 -20.36
C LEU A 383 -16.27 5.22 -21.82
N GLU A 384 -15.20 4.49 -22.15
CA GLU A 384 -15.01 3.95 -23.51
C GLU A 384 -16.02 2.85 -23.87
N TYR A 385 -16.59 2.16 -22.87
CA TYR A 385 -17.62 1.12 -23.09
C TYR A 385 -19.03 1.67 -23.25
N ARG A 386 -19.29 2.94 -22.89
CA ARG A 386 -20.59 3.60 -23.09
C ARG A 386 -20.73 4.29 -24.45
N ASN A 387 -19.62 4.41 -25.19
CA ASN A 387 -19.55 5.08 -26.49
C ASN A 387 -19.20 4.10 -27.64
N ARG A 388 -19.37 2.80 -27.41
CA ARG A 388 -19.46 1.74 -28.43
C ARG A 388 -20.76 0.99 -28.19
#